data_AF-A0A6P6RQA4-F1
#
_entry.id   AF-A0A6P6RQA4-F1
#
_cell.length_a   1.000
_cell.length_b   1.000
_cell.length_c   1.000
_cell.angle_alpha   90.00
_cell.angle_beta   90.00
_cell.angle_gamma   90.00
#
_symmetry.space_group_name_H-M   'P 1'
#
loop_
_entity.id
_entity.type
_entity.pdbx_description
1 polymer ?
#
loop_
_entity_poly.entity_id
_entity_poly.type
_entity_poly.pdbx_seq_one_letter_code
_entity_poly.pdbx_strand_id
1 'polypeptide(L)'
;MVFGVVIAAVGQPQPTFSIFFTPEGNDSQRSIRQQAIIRRVADDHSFQLQCIREGQHTASPSGLQSHTITGIAPGGPSGGSVVSGQVDVSSSTSSAASGTSTVNVLREADVKGSKRQWTSGTQGGISGTAPEDGVLEGLLMLQVSTLFSSPKLVLWKRVDEMLYMVVFEVTENCLLVSNFLTLFIHILADIFGVTADSPPLTNLYQKRPDALLVTLHYLLPGGQLLFTNIPRMQRIKADIKEALRQGAQGGKS
;
A
#
# COMPACT_ATOMS: atom_id res chain seq x y z
N MET A 1 -4.47 -4.62 -19.14
CA MET A 1 -3.62 -3.42 -19.27
C MET A 1 -3.84 -2.52 -18.05
N VAL A 2 -2.97 -1.54 -17.77
CA VAL A 2 -3.34 -0.46 -16.85
C VAL A 2 -4.41 0.42 -17.51
N PHE A 3 -5.52 0.59 -16.81
CA PHE A 3 -6.65 1.41 -17.24
C PHE A 3 -6.37 2.89 -16.98
N GLY A 4 -5.82 3.22 -15.82
CA GLY A 4 -5.46 4.59 -15.46
C GLY A 4 -4.71 4.70 -14.15
N VAL A 5 -4.15 5.89 -13.92
CA VAL A 5 -3.50 6.27 -12.66
C VAL A 5 -4.21 7.50 -12.12
N VAL A 6 -4.56 7.47 -10.83
CA VAL A 6 -5.21 8.57 -10.12
C VAL A 6 -4.41 8.87 -8.86
N ILE A 7 -4.18 10.16 -8.60
CA ILE A 7 -3.55 10.64 -7.38
C ILE A 7 -4.49 11.66 -6.77
N ALA A 8 -4.83 11.48 -5.50
CA ALA A 8 -5.71 12.39 -4.76
C ALA A 8 -5.14 12.64 -3.36
N ALA A 9 -5.42 13.81 -2.80
CA ALA A 9 -5.17 14.04 -1.38
C ALA A 9 -6.23 13.29 -0.55
N VAL A 10 -5.84 12.81 0.63
CA VAL A 10 -6.75 12.14 1.56
C VAL A 10 -7.94 13.06 1.88
N GLY A 11 -9.15 12.53 1.81
CA GLY A 11 -10.40 13.27 2.07
C GLY A 11 -10.85 14.22 0.95
N GLN A 12 -10.10 14.38 -0.14
CA GLN A 12 -10.49 15.23 -1.26
C GLN A 12 -11.24 14.44 -2.34
N PRO A 13 -12.39 14.91 -2.83
CA PRO A 13 -13.15 14.20 -3.87
C PRO A 13 -12.56 14.40 -5.27
N GLN A 14 -11.73 15.42 -5.46
CA GLN A 14 -11.12 15.74 -6.74
C GLN A 14 -9.69 15.20 -6.81
N PRO A 15 -9.26 14.66 -7.97
CA PRO A 15 -7.88 14.22 -8.14
C PRO A 15 -6.92 15.41 -8.19
N THR A 16 -5.78 15.27 -7.53
CA THR A 16 -4.60 16.14 -7.73
C THR A 16 -4.01 15.91 -9.12
N PHE A 17 -4.02 14.65 -9.58
CA PHE A 17 -3.57 14.26 -10.90
C PHE A 17 -4.31 13.00 -11.36
N SER A 18 -4.60 12.88 -12.65
CA SER A 18 -5.11 11.62 -13.20
C SER A 18 -4.89 11.49 -14.71
N ILE A 19 -4.65 10.26 -15.16
CA ILE A 19 -4.54 9.89 -16.57
C ILE A 19 -5.22 8.54 -16.80
N PHE A 20 -5.88 8.38 -17.94
CA PHE A 20 -6.41 7.10 -18.40
C PHE A 20 -5.77 6.74 -19.74
N PHE A 21 -5.51 5.45 -19.95
CA PHE A 21 -4.84 4.93 -21.14
C PHE A 21 -5.80 4.28 -22.14
N THR A 22 -7.10 4.21 -21.80
CA THR A 22 -8.13 3.59 -22.63
C THR A 22 -9.10 4.65 -23.18
N PRO A 23 -9.76 4.38 -24.32
CA PRO A 23 -10.88 5.20 -24.78
C PRO A 23 -12.01 5.28 -23.76
N GLU A 24 -12.33 4.14 -23.12
CA GLU A 24 -13.31 4.04 -22.03
C GLU A 24 -12.99 5.02 -20.90
N GLY A 25 -11.74 5.09 -20.45
CA GLY A 25 -11.36 6.01 -19.36
C GLY A 25 -11.38 7.48 -19.76
N ASN A 26 -11.33 7.80 -21.05
CA ASN A 26 -11.24 9.16 -21.60
C ASN A 26 -12.55 9.63 -22.28
N ASP A 27 -13.68 8.98 -21.97
CA ASP A 27 -15.01 9.36 -22.44
C ASP A 27 -15.61 10.55 -21.67
N SER A 28 -16.88 10.87 -21.95
CA SER A 28 -17.63 11.93 -21.27
C SER A 28 -17.87 11.65 -19.78
N GLN A 29 -17.70 10.41 -19.32
CA GLN A 29 -17.88 10.00 -17.92
C GLN A 29 -16.57 10.06 -17.12
N ARG A 30 -15.45 10.51 -17.73
CA ARG A 30 -14.12 10.58 -17.09
C ARG A 30 -14.14 11.19 -15.69
N SER A 31 -14.77 12.35 -15.50
CA SER A 31 -14.80 13.04 -14.21
C SER A 31 -15.60 12.28 -13.15
N ILE A 32 -16.74 11.70 -13.54
CA ILE A 32 -17.59 10.89 -12.65
C ILE A 32 -16.83 9.62 -12.25
N ARG A 33 -16.12 9.00 -13.20
CA ARG A 33 -15.28 7.83 -12.97
C ARG A 33 -14.15 8.10 -11.96
N GLN A 34 -13.45 9.22 -12.11
CA GLN A 34 -12.40 9.64 -11.17
C GLN A 34 -12.95 9.75 -9.74
N GLN A 35 -14.08 10.45 -9.56
CA GLN A 35 -14.70 10.63 -8.26
C GLN A 35 -15.17 9.30 -7.66
N ALA A 36 -15.73 8.40 -8.48
CA ALA A 36 -16.16 7.08 -8.04
C ALA A 36 -14.97 6.22 -7.56
N ILE A 37 -13.84 6.24 -8.29
CA ILE A 37 -12.61 5.54 -7.89
C ILE A 37 -12.09 6.10 -6.55
N ILE A 38 -11.96 7.43 -6.46
CA ILE A 38 -11.46 8.11 -5.25
C ILE A 38 -12.34 7.77 -4.05
N ARG A 39 -13.67 7.87 -4.20
CA ARG A 39 -14.62 7.54 -3.14
C ARG A 39 -14.45 6.11 -2.67
N ARG A 40 -14.35 5.15 -3.60
CA ARG A 40 -14.23 3.73 -3.23
C ARG A 40 -12.93 3.43 -2.48
N VAL A 41 -11.83 4.07 -2.88
CA VAL A 41 -10.54 3.96 -2.18
C VAL A 41 -10.58 4.67 -0.82
N ALA A 42 -11.24 5.82 -0.71
CA ALA A 42 -11.38 6.53 0.56
C ALA A 42 -12.21 5.72 1.57
N ASP A 43 -13.27 5.04 1.13
CA ASP A 43 -14.05 4.13 1.96
C ASP A 43 -13.19 2.97 2.48
N ASP A 44 -12.41 2.33 1.60
CA ASP A 44 -11.50 1.22 1.94
C ASP A 44 -10.38 1.67 2.89
N HIS A 45 -9.77 2.82 2.62
CA HIS A 45 -8.75 3.43 3.47
C HIS A 45 -9.28 3.76 4.87
N SER A 46 -10.47 4.36 4.95
CA SER A 46 -11.12 4.68 6.23
C SER A 46 -11.46 3.42 7.04
N PHE A 47 -11.94 2.37 6.35
CA PHE A 47 -12.19 1.07 6.96
C PHE A 47 -10.92 0.45 7.53
N GLN A 48 -9.81 0.43 6.77
CA GLN A 48 -8.53 -0.08 7.27
C GLN A 48 -8.04 0.68 8.51
N LEU A 49 -8.14 2.02 8.51
CA LEU A 49 -7.79 2.83 9.66
C LEU A 49 -8.64 2.49 10.89
N GLN A 50 -9.94 2.25 10.70
CA GLN A 50 -10.84 1.85 11.78
C GLN A 50 -10.44 0.47 12.35
N CYS A 51 -10.18 -0.51 11.50
CA CYS A 51 -9.74 -1.85 11.94
C CYS A 51 -8.43 -1.79 12.74
N ILE A 52 -7.48 -0.96 12.32
CA ILE A 52 -6.22 -0.76 13.04
C ILE A 52 -6.48 -0.17 14.43
N ARG A 53 -7.32 0.87 14.54
CA ARG A 53 -7.67 1.49 15.84
C ARG A 53 -8.37 0.51 16.78
N GLU A 54 -9.37 -0.23 16.27
CA GLU A 54 -10.12 -1.21 17.07
C GLU A 54 -9.24 -2.35 17.57
N GLY A 55 -8.31 -2.84 16.75
CA GLY A 55 -7.34 -3.87 17.15
C GLY A 55 -6.40 -3.42 18.27
N GLN A 56 -6.09 -2.13 18.38
CA GLN A 56 -5.32 -1.60 19.50
C GLN A 56 -6.12 -1.53 20.81
N HIS A 57 -7.41 -1.22 20.75
CA HIS A 57 -8.26 -1.16 21.94
C HIS A 57 -8.46 -2.53 22.59
N THR A 58 -8.43 -3.62 21.81
CA THR A 58 -8.52 -4.99 22.33
C THR A 58 -7.21 -5.53 22.93
N ALA A 59 -6.09 -4.84 22.73
CA ALA A 59 -4.76 -5.27 23.20
C ALA A 59 -4.33 -4.66 24.55
N SER A 60 -5.20 -3.88 25.22
CA SER A 60 -4.99 -3.54 26.62
C SER A 60 -5.30 -4.76 27.50
N PRO A 61 -4.38 -5.23 28.36
CA PRO A 61 -4.69 -6.29 29.30
C PRO A 61 -5.64 -5.71 30.35
N SER A 62 -6.93 -5.93 30.17
CA SER A 62 -7.86 -5.91 31.29
C SER A 62 -7.33 -6.91 32.29
N GLY A 63 -6.81 -6.39 33.40
CA GLY A 63 -6.19 -7.17 34.47
C GLY A 63 -7.07 -8.35 34.84
N LEU A 64 -6.42 -9.51 35.02
CA LEU A 64 -6.99 -10.69 35.65
C LEU A 64 -7.64 -10.27 36.97
N GLN A 65 -8.94 -9.98 36.95
CA GLN A 65 -9.77 -10.04 38.14
C GLN A 65 -9.96 -11.52 38.44
N SER A 66 -9.01 -12.06 39.21
CA SER A 66 -9.16 -13.29 39.94
C SER A 66 -10.40 -13.15 40.82
N HIS A 67 -11.52 -13.73 40.38
CA HIS A 67 -12.68 -13.94 41.25
C HIS A 67 -12.27 -14.98 42.31
N THR A 68 -11.74 -14.50 43.43
CA THR A 68 -11.58 -15.28 44.65
C THR A 68 -12.98 -15.63 45.16
N ILE A 69 -13.40 -16.88 44.96
CA ILE A 69 -14.59 -17.43 45.61
C ILE A 69 -14.24 -17.65 47.09
N THR A 70 -14.77 -16.78 47.95
CA THR A 70 -14.80 -16.96 49.41
C THR A 70 -15.78 -18.08 49.76
N GLY A 71 -15.31 -19.00 50.60
CA GLY A 71 -15.88 -20.34 50.76
C GLY A 71 -17.11 -20.50 51.66
N ILE A 72 -17.60 -21.74 51.67
CA ILE A 72 -18.45 -22.34 52.70
C ILE A 72 -17.96 -23.80 52.88
N ALA A 73 -17.81 -24.21 54.14
CA ALA A 73 -17.25 -25.49 54.61
C ALA A 73 -18.34 -26.60 54.74
N PRO A 74 -18.12 -27.73 55.46
CA PRO A 74 -18.00 -29.07 54.88
C PRO A 74 -19.11 -30.07 55.29
N GLY A 75 -19.27 -31.16 54.53
CA GLY A 75 -20.04 -32.34 54.93
C GLY A 75 -20.15 -33.38 53.82
N GLY A 76 -19.54 -34.57 54.01
CA GLY A 76 -19.62 -35.70 53.06
C GLY A 76 -20.87 -36.57 53.27
N PRO A 77 -20.83 -37.89 52.97
CA PRO A 77 -20.29 -38.59 51.80
C PRO A 77 -21.39 -39.47 51.14
N SER A 78 -21.30 -39.79 49.83
CA SER A 78 -21.75 -41.10 49.27
C SER A 78 -21.78 -41.14 47.72
N GLY A 79 -21.23 -42.23 47.17
CA GLY A 79 -21.89 -43.03 46.12
C GLY A 79 -21.68 -42.69 44.63
N GLY A 80 -21.24 -43.69 43.85
CA GLY A 80 -21.45 -43.81 42.40
C GLY A 80 -20.24 -43.42 41.54
N SER A 81 -19.38 -44.33 41.10
CA SER A 81 -19.52 -45.38 40.06
C SER A 81 -19.33 -44.87 38.60
N VAL A 82 -18.38 -45.54 37.93
CA VAL A 82 -18.17 -45.81 36.49
C VAL A 82 -17.89 -44.66 35.50
N VAL A 83 -16.69 -44.70 34.87
CA VAL A 83 -16.43 -45.06 33.44
C VAL A 83 -16.22 -43.78 32.60
N SER A 84 -15.33 -43.66 31.63
CA SER A 84 -14.16 -44.40 31.12
C SER A 84 -13.59 -43.54 29.98
N GLY A 85 -12.27 -43.56 29.80
CA GLY A 85 -11.58 -43.31 28.51
C GLY A 85 -11.45 -41.86 28.03
N GLN A 86 -10.22 -41.40 27.80
CA GLN A 86 -9.65 -41.33 26.44
C GLN A 86 -8.16 -40.92 26.49
N VAL A 87 -7.25 -41.90 26.38
CA VAL A 87 -6.23 -42.09 25.33
C VAL A 87 -5.22 -40.94 25.14
N ASP A 88 -4.04 -41.12 25.73
CA ASP A 88 -2.77 -40.55 25.29
C ASP A 88 -2.31 -41.19 23.97
N VAL A 89 -1.96 -40.39 22.96
CA VAL A 89 -1.09 -40.82 21.87
C VAL A 89 -0.12 -39.68 21.53
N SER A 90 1.15 -39.91 21.87
CA SER A 90 2.29 -39.24 21.24
C SER A 90 2.68 -40.01 19.98
N SER A 91 2.96 -39.32 18.88
CA SER A 91 3.79 -39.87 17.80
C SER A 91 4.53 -38.77 17.03
N SER A 92 5.67 -39.19 16.52
CA SER A 92 6.89 -38.41 16.31
C SER A 92 7.04 -37.89 14.88
N THR A 93 7.74 -36.77 14.77
CA THR A 93 8.77 -36.42 13.77
C THR A 93 8.62 -36.93 12.33
N SER A 94 8.47 -35.98 11.39
CA SER A 94 9.10 -36.09 10.08
C SER A 94 9.80 -34.79 9.71
N SER A 95 11.05 -34.96 9.31
CA SER A 95 12.04 -33.96 8.92
C SER A 95 11.82 -33.55 7.46
N ALA A 96 11.74 -32.25 7.20
CA ALA A 96 11.86 -31.69 5.86
C ALA A 96 12.88 -30.54 5.88
N ALA A 97 13.92 -30.71 5.08
CA ALA A 97 15.05 -29.80 4.96
C ALA A 97 14.60 -28.40 4.48
N SER A 98 14.77 -27.39 5.33
CA SER A 98 14.69 -25.98 4.93
C SER A 98 16.08 -25.51 4.48
N GLY A 99 16.25 -25.40 3.17
CA GLY A 99 17.36 -24.68 2.55
C GLY A 99 17.13 -23.19 2.69
N THR A 100 17.65 -22.59 3.77
CA THR A 100 17.60 -21.14 3.97
C THR A 100 18.68 -20.48 3.10
N SER A 101 18.26 -19.90 1.98
CA SER A 101 19.11 -19.00 1.19
C SER A 101 19.29 -17.69 1.96
N THR A 102 20.53 -17.41 2.35
CA THR A 102 20.95 -16.16 2.99
C THR A 102 20.86 -15.00 1.99
N VAL A 103 19.93 -14.08 2.22
CA VAL A 103 19.91 -12.79 1.52
C VAL A 103 20.89 -11.86 2.23
N ASN A 104 22.00 -11.55 1.57
CA ASN A 104 22.97 -10.56 2.02
C ASN A 104 22.33 -9.17 2.09
N VAL A 105 22.15 -8.66 3.31
CA VAL A 105 21.84 -7.26 3.59
C VAL A 105 23.13 -6.45 3.42
N LEU A 106 23.22 -5.63 2.36
CA LEU A 106 24.29 -4.65 2.24
C LEU A 106 24.15 -3.59 3.34
N ARG A 107 25.23 -3.39 4.10
CA ARG A 107 25.43 -2.23 4.98
C ARG A 107 25.67 -0.99 4.11
N GLU A 108 24.80 0.01 4.18
CA GLU A 108 25.10 1.35 3.70
C GLU A 108 25.80 2.16 4.81
N ALA A 109 26.87 2.84 4.42
CA ALA A 109 27.69 3.68 5.26
C ALA A 109 27.00 5.03 5.57
N ASP A 110 27.27 5.50 6.78
CA ASP A 110 26.77 6.73 7.42
C ASP A 110 26.99 7.98 6.55
N VAL A 111 25.89 8.61 6.13
CA VAL A 111 25.86 10.00 5.65
C VAL A 111 24.73 10.71 6.39
N LYS A 112 25.10 11.56 7.36
CA LYS A 112 24.20 12.48 8.07
C LYS A 112 23.52 13.43 7.10
N GLY A 113 22.29 13.10 6.74
CA GLY A 113 21.29 13.99 6.15
C GLY A 113 19.91 13.39 6.41
N SER A 114 19.03 14.11 7.11
CA SER A 114 17.70 13.63 7.50
C SER A 114 16.81 13.46 6.26
N LYS A 115 16.92 12.31 5.59
CA LYS A 115 16.11 11.92 4.45
C LYS A 115 14.95 11.09 5.00
N ARG A 116 13.70 11.46 4.69
CA ARG A 116 12.52 10.63 5.03
C ARG A 116 12.71 9.27 4.36
N GLN A 117 13.02 8.23 5.14
CA GLN A 117 13.25 6.89 4.63
C GLN A 117 11.90 6.18 4.52
N TRP A 118 11.36 6.11 3.30
CA TRP A 118 10.18 5.31 3.01
C TRP A 118 10.60 3.84 2.91
N THR A 119 10.41 3.09 3.99
CA THR A 119 10.64 1.64 3.99
C THR A 119 9.40 0.96 3.42
N SER A 120 9.58 0.13 2.38
CA SER A 120 8.53 -0.77 1.92
C SER A 120 8.32 -1.86 2.98
N GLY A 121 7.32 -1.69 3.83
CA GLY A 121 7.00 -2.64 4.89
C GLY A 121 6.38 -3.92 4.34
N THR A 122 7.18 -4.96 4.12
CA THR A 122 6.72 -6.34 4.30
C THR A 122 7.40 -6.87 5.55
N GLN A 123 6.88 -6.48 6.72
CA GLN A 123 7.23 -7.13 7.98
C GLN A 123 5.95 -7.58 8.66
N GLY A 124 5.72 -8.89 8.61
CA GLY A 124 4.92 -9.56 9.61
C GLY A 124 5.60 -9.38 10.96
N GLY A 125 4.98 -8.59 11.83
CA GLY A 125 5.44 -8.30 13.17
C GLY A 125 4.33 -7.60 13.93
N ILE A 126 3.64 -8.36 14.78
CA ILE A 126 2.58 -7.85 15.65
C ILE A 126 3.25 -6.96 16.70
N SER A 127 3.25 -5.65 16.48
CA SER A 127 3.60 -4.66 17.50
C SER A 127 2.62 -3.50 17.43
N GLY A 128 1.88 -3.31 18.52
CA GLY A 128 0.64 -2.54 18.64
C GLY A 128 0.79 -1.02 18.67
N THR A 129 1.53 -0.43 17.73
CA THR A 129 1.44 1.01 17.46
C THR A 129 0.88 1.21 16.06
N ALA A 130 -0.36 1.71 15.98
CA ALA A 130 -0.94 2.22 14.75
C ALA A 130 0.09 3.15 14.12
N PRO A 131 0.54 2.87 12.89
CA PRO A 131 1.44 3.78 12.26
C PRO A 131 0.51 4.85 11.67
N GLU A 132 0.23 5.90 12.44
CA GLU A 132 -0.34 7.13 11.85
C GLU A 132 0.55 7.64 10.70
N ASP A 133 1.85 7.29 10.77
CA ASP A 133 2.90 7.49 9.76
C ASP A 133 3.21 6.26 8.89
N GLY A 134 2.35 5.23 8.88
CA GLY A 134 2.57 3.99 8.14
C GLY A 134 2.13 4.08 6.69
N VAL A 135 2.90 3.42 5.81
CA VAL A 135 2.46 3.17 4.44
C VAL A 135 1.28 2.19 4.50
N LEU A 136 0.07 2.68 4.24
CA LEU A 136 -1.12 1.84 4.05
C LEU A 136 -1.25 1.48 2.58
N GLU A 137 -1.67 0.26 2.30
CA GLU A 137 -1.98 -0.18 0.95
C GLU A 137 -3.20 -1.08 0.92
N GLY A 138 -3.88 -1.13 -0.21
CA GLY A 138 -5.06 -1.95 -0.38
C GLY A 138 -5.30 -2.30 -1.83
N LEU A 139 -6.07 -3.37 -2.02
CA LEU A 139 -6.49 -3.87 -3.32
C LEU A 139 -8.00 -4.09 -3.28
N LEU A 140 -8.74 -3.41 -4.16
CA LEU A 140 -10.18 -3.55 -4.29
C LEU A 140 -10.61 -3.80 -5.72
N MET A 141 -11.80 -4.37 -5.90
CA MET A 141 -12.40 -4.63 -7.19
C MET A 141 -13.56 -3.68 -7.46
N LEU A 142 -13.55 -3.05 -8.63
CA LEU A 142 -14.66 -2.29 -9.19
C LEU A 142 -15.48 -3.22 -10.08
N GLN A 143 -16.77 -3.34 -9.78
CA GLN A 143 -17.69 -4.16 -10.56
C GLN A 143 -18.06 -3.48 -11.88
N VAL A 144 -18.57 -4.29 -12.81
CA VAL A 144 -19.20 -3.79 -14.04
C VAL A 144 -20.33 -2.83 -13.67
N SER A 145 -20.36 -1.69 -14.34
CA SER A 145 -21.35 -0.63 -14.12
C SER A 145 -21.44 0.27 -15.34
N THR A 146 -22.26 1.33 -15.27
CA THR A 146 -22.27 2.38 -16.30
C THR A 146 -20.93 3.12 -16.42
N LEU A 147 -20.05 3.03 -15.41
CA LEU A 147 -18.72 3.64 -15.41
C LEU A 147 -17.63 2.70 -15.90
N PHE A 148 -17.86 1.38 -15.85
CA PHE A 148 -16.88 0.34 -16.17
C PHE A 148 -17.53 -0.80 -16.94
N SER A 149 -17.11 -0.98 -18.19
CA SER A 149 -17.59 -2.01 -19.11
C SER A 149 -17.17 -3.44 -18.72
N SER A 150 -16.07 -3.56 -17.97
CA SER A 150 -15.54 -4.81 -17.43
C SER A 150 -15.05 -4.58 -15.99
N PRO A 151 -14.96 -5.63 -15.15
CA PRO A 151 -14.45 -5.46 -13.80
C PRO A 151 -13.00 -4.99 -13.83
N LYS A 152 -12.65 -4.05 -12.94
CA LYS A 152 -11.29 -3.52 -12.79
C LYS A 152 -10.78 -3.75 -11.38
N LEU A 153 -9.48 -3.88 -11.23
CA LEU A 153 -8.82 -3.84 -9.92
C LEU A 153 -8.23 -2.45 -9.68
N VAL A 154 -8.22 -2.04 -8.42
CA VAL A 154 -7.57 -0.81 -7.96
C VAL A 154 -6.59 -1.19 -6.86
N LEU A 155 -5.30 -1.06 -7.16
CA LEU A 155 -4.26 -1.09 -6.15
C LEU A 155 -3.99 0.33 -5.71
N TRP A 156 -4.03 0.58 -4.41
CA TRP A 156 -3.78 1.90 -3.85
C TRP A 156 -2.74 1.86 -2.73
N LYS A 157 -1.98 2.96 -2.60
CA LYS A 157 -1.05 3.19 -1.49
C LYS A 157 -1.25 4.61 -0.93
N ARG A 158 -1.28 4.73 0.38
CA ARG A 158 -1.18 6.01 1.09
C ARG A 158 0.29 6.28 1.39
N VAL A 159 0.75 7.47 1.00
CA VAL A 159 2.03 8.02 1.46
C VAL A 159 1.81 9.47 1.86
N ASP A 160 2.12 9.78 3.12
CA ASP A 160 1.73 11.02 3.79
C ASP A 160 0.21 11.28 3.59
N GLU A 161 -0.16 12.45 3.08
CA GLU A 161 -1.53 12.88 2.83
C GLU A 161 -2.02 12.60 1.40
N MET A 162 -1.33 11.71 0.68
CA MET A 162 -1.63 11.37 -0.71
C MET A 162 -2.01 9.90 -0.89
N LEU A 163 -3.04 9.67 -1.69
CA LEU A 163 -3.46 8.35 -2.18
C LEU A 163 -3.04 8.20 -3.63
N TYR A 164 -2.20 7.20 -3.90
CA TYR A 164 -1.78 6.81 -5.24
C TYR A 164 -2.54 5.56 -5.64
N MET A 165 -3.28 5.64 -6.74
CA MET A 165 -4.19 4.59 -7.19
C MET A 165 -3.83 4.19 -8.62
N VAL A 166 -3.71 2.89 -8.85
CA VAL A 166 -3.55 2.31 -10.19
C VAL A 166 -4.76 1.43 -10.45
N VAL A 167 -5.49 1.76 -11.51
CA VAL A 167 -6.64 1.00 -11.98
C VAL A 167 -6.18 0.12 -13.15
N PHE A 168 -6.48 -1.17 -13.12
CA PHE A 168 -6.00 -2.12 -14.12
C PHE A 168 -7.00 -3.24 -14.38
N GLU A 169 -6.88 -3.89 -15.54
CA GLU A 169 -7.69 -5.07 -15.87
C GLU A 169 -7.39 -6.23 -14.93
N VAL A 170 -8.40 -7.04 -14.62
CA VAL A 170 -8.27 -8.25 -13.77
C VAL A 170 -7.25 -9.27 -14.30
N THR A 171 -6.91 -9.20 -15.59
CA THR A 171 -5.94 -10.10 -16.24
C THR A 171 -4.48 -9.66 -16.05
N GLU A 172 -4.23 -8.47 -15.50
CA GLU A 172 -2.86 -7.99 -15.29
C GLU A 172 -2.19 -8.62 -14.07
N ASN A 173 -0.87 -8.66 -14.12
CA ASN A 173 -0.07 -9.15 -13.00
C ASN A 173 -0.04 -8.11 -11.87
N CYS A 174 -0.74 -8.40 -10.77
CA CYS A 174 -0.82 -7.52 -9.61
C CYS A 174 0.56 -7.21 -8.97
N LEU A 175 1.53 -8.12 -9.04
CA LEU A 175 2.88 -7.87 -8.52
C LEU A 175 3.62 -6.85 -9.39
N LEU A 176 3.45 -6.88 -10.71
CA LEU A 176 4.01 -5.87 -11.59
C LEU A 176 3.37 -4.50 -11.35
N VAL A 177 2.06 -4.44 -11.09
CA VAL A 177 1.38 -3.19 -10.72
C VAL A 177 1.93 -2.65 -9.40
N SER A 178 2.08 -3.50 -8.37
CA SER A 178 2.61 -3.09 -7.07
C SER A 178 4.05 -2.60 -7.16
N ASN A 179 4.89 -3.29 -7.95
CA ASN A 179 6.25 -2.85 -8.23
C ASN A 179 6.24 -1.49 -8.95
N PHE A 180 5.45 -1.33 -10.02
CA PHE A 180 5.31 -0.06 -10.72
C PHE A 180 4.92 1.08 -9.77
N LEU A 181 3.87 0.89 -8.97
CA LEU A 181 3.35 1.92 -8.08
C LEU A 181 4.39 2.36 -7.04
N THR A 182 5.11 1.40 -6.47
CA THR A 182 6.21 1.66 -5.52
C THR A 182 7.33 2.45 -6.16
N LEU A 183 7.75 2.04 -7.36
CA LEU A 183 8.81 2.72 -8.11
C LEU A 183 8.41 4.14 -8.54
N PHE A 184 7.16 4.31 -8.97
CA PHE A 184 6.60 5.61 -9.34
C PHE A 184 6.64 6.58 -8.15
N ILE A 185 6.15 6.16 -6.99
CA ILE A 185 6.16 6.94 -5.74
C ILE A 185 7.60 7.31 -5.36
N HIS A 186 8.54 6.36 -5.38
CA HIS A 186 9.95 6.63 -5.03
C HIS A 186 10.64 7.59 -6.00
N ILE A 187 10.41 7.46 -7.31
CA ILE A 187 10.99 8.38 -8.30
C ILE A 187 10.43 9.79 -8.10
N LEU A 188 9.12 9.94 -7.88
CA LEU A 188 8.54 11.25 -7.60
C LEU A 188 9.12 11.88 -6.34
N ALA A 189 9.27 11.13 -5.25
CA ALA A 189 9.89 11.63 -4.03
C ALA A 189 11.31 12.16 -4.27
N ASP A 190 12.10 11.46 -5.09
CA ASP A 190 13.46 11.90 -5.47
C ASP A 190 13.45 13.15 -6.35
N ILE A 191 12.51 13.26 -7.30
CA ILE A 191 12.39 14.43 -8.19
C ILE A 191 11.96 15.68 -7.41
N PHE A 192 10.99 15.53 -6.51
CA PHE A 192 10.46 16.64 -5.72
C PHE A 192 11.29 16.96 -4.48
N GLY A 193 12.26 16.12 -4.14
CA GLY A 193 13.16 16.34 -3.01
C GLY A 193 12.41 16.49 -1.69
N VAL A 194 11.40 15.64 -1.45
CA VAL A 194 10.49 15.75 -0.30
C VAL A 194 11.29 15.63 1.00
N THR A 195 11.42 16.74 1.72
CA THR A 195 12.01 16.84 3.07
C THR A 195 10.93 17.22 4.09
N ALA A 196 11.27 17.20 5.39
CA ALA A 196 10.32 17.55 6.44
C ALA A 196 9.73 18.97 6.29
N ASP A 197 10.49 19.90 5.70
CA ASP A 197 10.10 21.30 5.51
C ASP A 197 9.50 21.58 4.12
N SER A 198 9.30 20.54 3.30
CA SER A 198 8.80 20.72 1.94
C SER A 198 7.32 21.12 1.92
N PRO A 199 6.87 21.92 0.91
CA PRO A 199 5.45 22.22 0.74
C PRO A 199 4.62 20.94 0.59
N PRO A 200 3.32 20.96 0.93
CA PRO A 200 2.44 19.82 0.72
C PRO A 200 2.55 19.27 -0.71
N LEU A 201 2.62 17.94 -0.84
CA LEU A 201 2.77 17.25 -2.14
C LEU A 201 1.73 17.70 -3.17
N THR A 202 0.50 17.96 -2.73
CA THR A 202 -0.57 18.52 -3.59
C THR A 202 -0.12 19.79 -4.32
N ASN A 203 0.54 20.72 -3.63
CA ASN A 203 1.03 21.96 -4.23
C ASN A 203 2.18 21.71 -5.21
N LEU A 204 3.07 20.77 -4.89
CA LEU A 204 4.20 20.41 -5.75
C LEU A 204 3.71 19.77 -7.06
N TYR A 205 2.75 18.86 -6.96
CA TYR A 205 2.13 18.19 -8.11
C TYR A 205 1.34 19.14 -9.01
N GLN A 206 0.62 20.10 -8.42
CA GLN A 206 -0.07 21.13 -9.20
C GLN A 206 0.89 22.08 -9.93
N LYS A 207 2.04 22.40 -9.33
CA LYS A 207 3.05 23.28 -9.95
C LYS A 207 3.86 22.60 -11.05
N ARG A 208 4.07 21.28 -10.95
CA ARG A 208 4.89 20.50 -11.89
C ARG A 208 4.17 19.23 -12.35
N PRO A 209 3.04 19.34 -13.07
CA PRO A 209 2.34 18.18 -13.63
C PRO A 209 3.16 17.49 -14.73
N ASP A 210 4.10 18.21 -15.34
CA ASP A 210 5.08 17.70 -16.30
C ASP A 210 5.94 16.58 -15.69
N ALA A 211 6.38 16.73 -14.43
CA ALA A 211 7.17 15.72 -13.74
C ALA A 211 6.39 14.39 -13.58
N LEU A 212 5.10 14.47 -13.29
CA LEU A 212 4.22 13.30 -13.21
C LEU A 212 4.07 12.61 -14.57
N LEU A 213 3.82 13.39 -15.62
CA LEU A 213 3.63 12.88 -16.98
C LEU A 213 4.91 12.23 -17.54
N VAL A 214 6.06 12.89 -17.39
CA VAL A 214 7.35 12.34 -17.84
C VAL A 214 7.66 11.06 -17.08
N THR A 215 7.49 11.05 -15.77
CA THR A 215 7.73 9.83 -14.96
C THR A 215 6.83 8.68 -15.41
N LEU A 216 5.54 8.94 -15.66
CA LEU A 216 4.62 7.93 -16.19
C LEU A 216 5.00 7.46 -17.59
N HIS A 217 5.45 8.36 -18.46
CA HIS A 217 5.86 8.02 -19.82
C HIS A 217 6.98 6.97 -19.83
N TYR A 218 7.97 7.11 -18.95
CA TYR A 218 9.09 6.17 -18.87
C TYR A 218 8.77 4.87 -18.11
N LEU A 219 7.95 4.93 -17.04
CA LEU A 219 7.64 3.75 -16.23
C LEU A 219 6.46 2.92 -16.76
N LEU A 220 5.52 3.57 -17.45
CA LEU A 220 4.26 2.98 -17.89
C LEU A 220 3.85 3.51 -19.27
N PRO A 221 4.65 3.26 -20.32
CA PRO A 221 4.38 3.76 -21.66
C PRO A 221 3.06 3.20 -22.18
N GLY A 222 2.10 4.09 -22.46
CA GLY A 222 0.79 3.72 -22.98
C GLY A 222 -0.02 2.79 -22.07
N GLY A 223 0.23 2.78 -20.76
CA GLY A 223 -0.48 1.88 -19.84
C GLY A 223 0.05 0.44 -19.80
N GLN A 224 1.20 0.17 -20.42
CA GLN A 224 1.82 -1.15 -20.42
C GLN A 224 2.79 -1.32 -19.24
N LEU A 225 2.57 -2.36 -18.44
CA LEU A 225 3.47 -2.70 -17.34
C LEU A 225 4.77 -3.29 -17.88
N LEU A 226 5.89 -2.76 -17.38
CA LEU A 226 7.21 -3.21 -17.76
C LEU A 226 7.92 -3.78 -16.53
N PHE A 227 8.47 -4.97 -16.68
CA PHE A 227 9.40 -5.48 -15.69
C PHE A 227 10.62 -4.56 -15.61
N THR A 228 10.90 -4.09 -14.40
CA THR A 228 11.96 -3.12 -14.13
C THR A 228 12.86 -3.63 -13.03
N ASN A 229 14.06 -4.07 -13.43
CA ASN A 229 15.13 -4.45 -12.52
C ASN A 229 15.93 -3.22 -12.06
N ILE A 230 16.85 -3.42 -11.12
CA ILE A 230 17.65 -2.33 -10.53
C ILE A 230 18.45 -1.55 -11.59
N PRO A 231 19.19 -2.19 -12.53
CA PRO A 231 19.92 -1.43 -13.56
C PRO A 231 19.01 -0.59 -14.46
N ARG A 232 17.86 -1.16 -14.87
CA ARG A 232 16.88 -0.45 -15.70
C ARG A 232 16.25 0.72 -14.94
N MET A 233 15.96 0.54 -13.65
CA MET A 233 15.46 1.59 -12.77
C MET A 233 16.40 2.78 -12.71
N GLN A 234 17.70 2.55 -12.51
CA GLN A 234 18.69 3.63 -12.46
C GLN A 234 18.78 4.39 -13.79
N ARG A 235 18.71 3.68 -14.91
CA ARG A 235 18.67 4.31 -16.24
C ARG A 235 17.42 5.16 -16.43
N ILE A 236 16.24 4.60 -16.15
CA ILE A 236 14.95 5.34 -16.22
C ILE A 236 15.01 6.61 -15.37
N LYS A 237 15.56 6.51 -14.15
CA LYS A 237 15.73 7.66 -13.26
C LYS A 237 16.62 8.75 -13.86
N ALA A 238 17.72 8.37 -14.51
CA ALA A 238 18.60 9.32 -15.20
C ALA A 238 17.88 9.98 -16.41
N ASP A 239 17.19 9.18 -17.22
CA ASP A 239 16.47 9.65 -18.41
C ASP A 239 15.36 10.64 -18.04
N ILE A 240 14.60 10.36 -16.96
CA ILE A 240 13.56 11.28 -16.46
C ILE A 240 14.17 12.62 -16.03
N LYS A 241 15.29 12.59 -15.29
CA LYS A 241 15.96 13.83 -14.85
C LYS A 241 16.45 14.66 -16.03
N GLU A 242 17.02 14.01 -17.04
CA GLU A 242 17.49 14.69 -18.24
C GLU A 242 16.32 15.27 -19.05
N ALA A 243 15.24 14.51 -19.24
CA ALA A 243 14.03 15.00 -19.91
C ALA A 243 13.43 16.23 -19.22
N LEU A 244 13.36 16.23 -17.89
CA LEU A 244 12.87 17.38 -17.11
C LEU A 244 13.80 18.59 -17.18
N ARG A 245 15.12 18.36 -17.31
CA ARG A 245 16.11 19.42 -17.51
C ARG A 245 15.94 20.08 -18.88
N GLN A 246 15.76 19.29 -19.93
CA GLN A 246 15.56 19.78 -21.30
C GLN A 246 14.24 20.54 -21.44
N GLY A 247 13.15 20.03 -20.84
CA GLY A 247 11.85 20.71 -20.81
C GLY A 247 11.91 22.09 -20.14
N ALA A 248 12.73 22.25 -19.09
CA ALA A 248 12.93 23.53 -18.43
C ALA A 248 13.74 24.55 -19.28
N GLN A 249 14.54 24.08 -20.23
CA GLN A 249 15.34 24.94 -21.12
C GLN A 249 14.56 25.36 -22.38
N GLY A 250 13.64 24.53 -22.87
CA GLY A 250 12.81 24.82 -24.05
C GLY A 250 11.72 25.88 -23.85
N GLY A 251 11.38 26.23 -22.60
CA GLY A 251 10.38 27.26 -22.28
C GLY A 251 10.90 28.70 -22.19
N LYS A 252 12.15 28.96 -22.62
CA LYS A 252 12.79 30.29 -22.57
C LYS A 252 13.02 30.94 -23.95
N SER A 253 12.41 30.42 -25.01
CA SER A 253 12.53 31.00 -26.36
C SER A 253 11.30 31.77 -26.78
#